data_AF-A0A7S0TVR9-F1
#
_entry.id   AF-A0A7S0TVR9-F1
#
_cell.length_a   1.000
_cell.length_b   1.000
_cell.length_c   1.000
_cell.angle_alpha   90.00
_cell.angle_beta   90.00
_cell.angle_gamma   90.00
#
_symmetry.space_group_name_H-M   'P 1'
#
loop_
_entity.id
_entity.type
_entity.pdbx_description
1 polymer ?
#
loop_
_entity_poly.entity_id
_entity_poly.type
_entity_poly.pdbx_seq_one_letter_code
_entity_poly.pdbx_strand_id
1 'polypeptide(L)'
;GDHFWHKITVVGVKEVNESTGAVQVLDGAMACPPEDTDGYKTSGAGSYAYQKHVLNSRWPLPASQQKEMCRAKNAQHSNKFDPEEFDLSQAQARVKDAIAGKASVQGGELKFMTTF
;
A
#
# COMPACT_ATOMS: atom_id res chain seq x y z
N GLY A 1 -13.48 7.24 7.95
CA GLY A 1 -12.19 6.62 7.58
C GLY A 1 -12.41 5.14 7.41
N ASP A 2 -11.62 4.49 6.58
CA ASP A 2 -11.89 3.12 6.14
C ASP A 2 -11.44 2.04 7.12
N HIS A 3 -10.84 2.39 8.27
CA HIS A 3 -10.47 1.43 9.32
C HIS A 3 -9.65 0.21 8.81
N PHE A 4 -8.76 0.41 7.84
CA PHE A 4 -7.81 -0.62 7.44
C PHE A 4 -6.85 -0.95 8.58
N TRP A 5 -6.56 -2.24 8.77
CA TRP A 5 -5.69 -2.73 9.84
C TRP A 5 -4.37 -3.20 9.23
N HIS A 6 -3.26 -2.69 9.74
CA HIS A 6 -1.92 -3.13 9.37
C HIS A 6 -1.32 -3.96 10.50
N LYS A 7 -0.82 -5.16 10.19
CA LYS A 7 -0.05 -5.95 11.14
C LYS A 7 1.44 -5.66 10.94
N ILE A 8 2.03 -4.92 11.87
CA ILE A 8 3.46 -4.63 11.86
C ILE A 8 4.18 -5.67 12.71
N THR A 9 5.22 -6.30 12.14
CA THR A 9 6.05 -7.30 12.84
C THR A 9 7.51 -6.91 12.70
N VAL A 10 8.24 -6.87 13.81
CA VAL A 10 9.70 -6.69 13.79
C VAL A 10 10.34 -8.05 13.51
N VAL A 11 11.00 -8.18 12.37
CA VAL A 11 11.63 -9.43 11.93
C VAL A 11 13.09 -9.57 12.40
N GLY A 12 13.71 -8.45 12.74
CA GLY A 12 15.09 -8.40 13.22
C GLY A 12 15.45 -6.98 13.63
N VAL A 13 16.43 -6.87 14.52
CA VAL A 13 17.02 -5.60 14.95
C VAL A 13 18.52 -5.74 14.73
N LYS A 14 19.11 -4.77 14.04
CA LYS A 14 20.54 -4.71 13.75
C LYS A 14 21.26 -3.83 14.77
N GLU A 15 22.59 -3.94 14.81
CA GLU A 15 23.41 -3.08 15.65
C GLU A 15 23.32 -1.62 15.18
N VAL A 16 23.46 -0.67 16.10
CA VAL A 16 23.29 0.77 15.80
C VAL A 16 24.29 1.26 14.76
N ASN A 17 25.50 0.70 14.74
CA ASN A 17 26.54 1.05 13.76
C ASN A 17 26.23 0.56 12.32
N GLU A 18 25.28 -0.35 12.16
CA GLU A 18 24.76 -0.77 10.85
C GLU A 18 23.62 0.13 10.36
N SER A 19 23.10 1.01 11.22
CA SER A 19 22.02 1.92 10.85
C SER A 19 22.54 3.01 9.92
N THR A 20 21.91 3.12 8.75
CA THR A 20 22.12 4.24 7.82
C THR A 20 21.11 5.37 8.01
N GLY A 21 20.14 5.20 8.93
CA GLY A 21 19.00 6.09 9.08
C GLY A 21 18.00 6.06 7.90
N ALA A 22 18.25 5.24 6.88
CA ALA A 22 17.40 5.16 5.69
C ALA A 22 16.17 4.27 5.92
N VAL A 23 15.03 4.70 5.39
CA VAL A 23 13.82 3.88 5.26
C VAL A 23 13.73 3.41 3.81
N GLN A 24 13.60 2.10 3.60
CA GLN A 24 13.56 1.49 2.28
C GLN A 24 12.50 0.39 2.22
N VAL A 25 11.81 0.30 1.09
CA VAL A 25 10.97 -0.86 0.74
C VAL A 25 11.88 -1.90 0.10
N LEU A 26 11.98 -3.06 0.73
CA LEU A 26 12.83 -4.16 0.28
C LEU A 26 12.08 -5.16 -0.59
N ASP A 27 10.78 -5.33 -0.33
CA ASP A 27 9.92 -6.28 -1.02
C ASP A 27 8.45 -5.89 -0.84
N GLY A 28 7.57 -6.48 -1.64
CA GLY A 28 6.12 -6.36 -1.51
C GLY A 28 5.38 -7.16 -2.57
N ALA A 29 4.07 -7.26 -2.39
CA ALA A 29 3.19 -7.99 -3.29
C ALA A 29 1.78 -7.42 -3.22
N MET A 30 1.05 -7.57 -4.33
CA MET A 30 -0.32 -7.08 -4.50
C MET A 30 -0.47 -5.55 -4.39
N ALA A 31 -1.54 -5.03 -4.98
CA ALA A 31 -1.89 -3.64 -4.85
C ALA A 31 -2.46 -3.37 -3.46
N CYS A 32 -2.21 -2.18 -2.91
CA CYS A 32 -2.86 -1.74 -1.68
C CYS A 32 -4.39 -1.68 -1.84
N PRO A 33 -5.14 -1.85 -0.73
CA PRO A 33 -6.58 -1.68 -0.76
C PRO A 33 -6.96 -0.31 -1.33
N PRO A 34 -8.08 -0.24 -2.05
CA PRO A 34 -8.56 1.01 -2.62
C PRO A 34 -8.97 2.03 -1.56
N GLU A 35 -8.61 3.30 -1.79
CA GLU A 35 -9.01 4.42 -0.93
C GLU A 35 -10.51 4.73 -1.05
N ASP A 36 -11.09 5.20 0.06
CA ASP A 36 -12.49 5.61 0.23
C ASP A 36 -13.48 4.49 -0.14
N THR A 37 -13.19 3.28 0.33
CA THR A 37 -13.99 2.08 0.05
C THR A 37 -14.71 1.51 1.27
N ASP A 38 -14.94 2.34 2.30
CA ASP A 38 -15.64 1.94 3.53
C ASP A 38 -14.98 0.72 4.23
N GLY A 39 -13.68 0.56 4.01
CA GLY A 39 -12.87 -0.44 4.69
C GLY A 39 -13.13 -1.86 4.26
N TYR A 40 -13.21 -2.77 5.23
CA TYR A 40 -13.58 -4.18 5.03
C TYR A 40 -15.10 -4.41 5.00
N LYS A 41 -15.91 -3.35 4.96
CA LYS A 41 -17.35 -3.51 4.86
C LYS A 41 -17.73 -3.85 3.43
N THR A 42 -18.68 -4.77 3.28
CA THR A 42 -19.17 -5.22 1.97
C THR A 42 -19.99 -4.16 1.22
N SER A 43 -20.15 -2.96 1.79
CA SER A 43 -20.96 -1.86 1.26
C SER A 43 -20.19 -0.86 0.40
N GLY A 44 -18.85 -0.83 0.50
CA GLY A 44 -18.04 0.13 -0.25
C GLY A 44 -17.66 -0.36 -1.65
N ALA A 45 -17.60 0.57 -2.61
CA ALA A 45 -17.31 0.26 -4.00
C ALA A 45 -15.90 -0.34 -4.16
N GLY A 46 -15.81 -1.59 -4.64
CA GLY A 46 -14.55 -2.28 -4.92
C GLY A 46 -13.92 -2.99 -3.71
N SER A 47 -14.37 -2.68 -2.49
CA SER A 47 -13.87 -3.33 -1.26
C SER A 47 -14.25 -4.81 -1.19
N TYR A 48 -15.50 -5.15 -1.53
CA TYR A 48 -15.97 -6.53 -1.41
C TYR A 48 -15.21 -7.47 -2.35
N ALA A 49 -15.04 -7.07 -3.61
CA ALA A 49 -14.30 -7.84 -4.59
C ALA A 49 -12.80 -7.94 -4.26
N TYR A 50 -12.17 -6.84 -3.82
CA TYR A 50 -10.78 -6.84 -3.38
C TYR A 50 -10.57 -7.76 -2.17
N GLN A 51 -11.43 -7.67 -1.16
CA GLN A 51 -11.37 -8.53 0.03
C GLN A 51 -11.55 -10.00 -0.35
N LYS A 52 -12.50 -10.33 -1.23
CA LYS A 52 -12.67 -11.71 -1.70
C LYS A 52 -11.44 -12.23 -2.44
N HIS A 53 -10.81 -11.40 -3.24
CA HIS A 53 -9.58 -11.76 -3.95
C HIS A 53 -8.44 -12.05 -2.98
N VAL A 54 -8.12 -11.09 -2.12
CA VAL A 54 -6.97 -11.16 -1.21
C VAL A 54 -7.17 -12.20 -0.10
N LEU A 55 -8.39 -12.38 0.42
CA LEU A 55 -8.64 -13.30 1.53
C LEU A 55 -9.03 -14.73 1.12
N ASN A 56 -9.66 -14.94 -0.04
CA ASN A 56 -10.17 -16.28 -0.41
C ASN A 56 -9.35 -16.99 -1.50
N SER A 57 -8.29 -16.37 -2.05
CA SER A 57 -7.32 -16.98 -2.98
C SER A 57 -7.92 -17.69 -4.22
N ARG A 58 -9.21 -17.50 -4.53
CA ARG A 58 -9.87 -18.15 -5.66
C ARG A 58 -9.81 -17.24 -6.89
N TRP A 59 -8.79 -17.46 -7.70
CA TRP A 59 -8.70 -16.93 -9.05
C TRP A 59 -9.24 -17.96 -10.08
N PRO A 60 -9.92 -17.53 -11.15
CA PRO A 60 -10.31 -16.15 -11.49
C PRO A 60 -11.57 -15.65 -10.78
N LEU A 61 -11.59 -14.34 -10.46
CA LEU A 61 -12.81 -13.66 -10.01
C LEU A 61 -13.83 -13.59 -11.16
N PRO A 62 -15.15 -13.72 -10.89
CA PRO A 62 -16.20 -13.40 -11.85
C PRO A 62 -16.07 -11.98 -12.42
N ALA A 63 -16.42 -11.80 -13.70
CA ALA A 63 -16.33 -10.50 -14.39
C ALA A 63 -17.09 -9.36 -13.69
N SER A 64 -18.18 -9.67 -12.97
CA SER A 64 -18.92 -8.70 -12.16
C SER A 64 -18.10 -8.15 -10.99
N GLN A 65 -17.27 -8.99 -10.36
CA GLN A 65 -16.37 -8.60 -9.27
C GLN A 65 -15.16 -7.84 -9.81
N GLN A 66 -14.63 -8.24 -10.96
CA GLN A 66 -13.58 -7.46 -11.64
C GLN A 66 -14.07 -6.03 -11.95
N LYS A 67 -15.29 -5.90 -12.48
CA LYS A 67 -15.91 -4.59 -12.74
C LYS A 67 -16.16 -3.79 -11.46
N GLU A 68 -16.47 -4.46 -10.35
CA GLU A 68 -16.64 -3.82 -9.04
C GLU A 68 -15.31 -3.25 -8.52
N MET A 69 -14.21 -4.01 -8.62
CA MET A 69 -12.87 -3.52 -8.24
C MET A 69 -12.48 -2.29 -9.05
N CYS A 70 -12.79 -2.24 -10.34
CA CYS A 70 -12.54 -1.06 -11.17
C CYS A 70 -13.36 0.20 -10.79
N ARG A 71 -14.30 0.09 -9.84
CA ARG A 71 -15.04 1.27 -9.31
C ARG A 71 -14.34 1.96 -8.14
N ALA A 72 -13.33 1.30 -7.56
CA ALA A 72 -12.50 1.88 -6.51
C ALA A 72 -11.85 3.20 -6.93
N LYS A 73 -11.64 4.15 -6.01
CA LYS A 73 -11.09 5.47 -6.37
C LYS A 73 -9.70 5.43 -6.98
N ASN A 74 -8.81 4.58 -6.47
CA ASN A 74 -7.49 4.37 -7.08
C ASN A 74 -7.59 3.74 -8.49
N ALA A 75 -8.65 2.99 -8.79
CA ALA A 75 -8.97 2.52 -10.14
C ALA A 75 -9.49 3.64 -11.06
N GLN A 76 -10.15 4.67 -10.51
CA GLN A 76 -10.71 5.78 -11.28
C GLN A 76 -9.64 6.63 -11.98
N HIS A 77 -8.38 6.53 -11.55
CA HIS A 77 -7.24 7.22 -12.19
C HIS A 77 -6.67 6.47 -13.41
N SER A 78 -6.86 5.15 -13.52
CA SER A 78 -6.28 4.31 -14.58
C SER A 78 -7.30 3.46 -15.35
N ASN A 79 -8.58 3.45 -14.93
CA ASN A 79 -9.66 2.55 -15.38
C ASN A 79 -9.35 1.05 -15.27
N LYS A 80 -8.23 0.68 -14.62
CA LYS A 80 -7.78 -0.69 -14.40
C LYS A 80 -7.11 -0.75 -13.05
N PHE A 81 -7.80 -1.37 -12.10
CA PHE A 81 -7.18 -1.76 -10.84
C PHE A 81 -6.92 -3.25 -10.92
N ASP A 82 -5.64 -3.62 -10.91
CA ASP A 82 -5.18 -4.99 -10.84
C ASP A 82 -4.71 -5.26 -9.40
N PRO A 83 -5.43 -6.11 -8.63
CA PRO A 83 -5.05 -6.41 -7.26
C PRO A 83 -3.71 -7.16 -7.15
N GLU A 84 -3.22 -7.77 -8.22
CA GLU A 84 -1.94 -8.49 -8.23
C GLU A 84 -0.75 -7.58 -8.60
N GLU A 85 -1.02 -6.36 -9.08
CA GLU A 85 0.03 -5.43 -9.49
C GLU A 85 0.83 -4.92 -8.29
N PHE A 86 2.15 -5.14 -8.34
CA PHE A 86 3.10 -4.51 -7.43
C PHE A 86 4.39 -4.18 -8.18
N ASP A 87 4.83 -2.93 -8.10
CA ASP A 87 6.09 -2.45 -8.67
C ASP A 87 6.96 -1.89 -7.54
N LEU A 88 8.07 -2.58 -7.26
CA LEU A 88 8.99 -2.21 -6.19
C LEU A 88 9.60 -0.82 -6.38
N SER A 89 9.92 -0.45 -7.63
CA SER A 89 10.54 0.84 -7.93
C SER A 89 9.56 1.99 -7.69
N GLN A 90 8.29 1.81 -8.08
CA GLN A 90 7.23 2.77 -7.78
C GLN A 90 6.95 2.85 -6.28
N ALA A 91 6.94 1.72 -5.58
CA ALA A 91 6.75 1.71 -4.13
C ALA A 91 7.85 2.48 -3.41
N GLN A 92 9.12 2.28 -3.79
CA GLN A 92 10.26 3.03 -3.25
C GLN A 92 10.14 4.54 -3.52
N ALA A 93 9.75 4.92 -4.75
CA ALA A 93 9.53 6.32 -5.09
C ALA A 93 8.41 6.96 -4.25
N ARG A 94 7.27 6.27 -4.10
CA ARG A 94 6.14 6.76 -3.30
C ARG A 94 6.48 6.92 -1.82
N VAL A 95 7.27 6.01 -1.24
CA VAL A 95 7.74 6.15 0.15
C VAL A 95 8.68 7.33 0.29
N LYS A 96 9.61 7.52 -0.65
CA LYS A 96 10.49 8.69 -0.67
C LYS A 96 9.68 9.99 -0.73
N ASP A 97 8.69 10.07 -1.59
CA ASP A 97 7.81 11.24 -1.73
C ASP A 97 6.97 11.48 -0.47
N ALA A 98 6.41 10.42 0.13
CA ALA A 98 5.61 10.51 1.34
C ALA A 98 6.42 11.02 2.53
N ILE A 99 7.65 10.51 2.71
CA ILE A 99 8.56 10.93 3.78
C ILE A 99 9.00 12.39 3.58
N ALA A 100 9.23 12.81 2.33
CA ALA A 100 9.55 14.20 1.99
C ALA A 100 8.33 15.15 2.08
N GLY A 101 7.12 14.59 2.15
CA GLY A 101 5.87 15.33 2.19
C GLY A 101 5.66 16.13 3.48
N LYS A 102 4.85 17.19 3.39
CA LYS A 102 4.53 18.09 4.52
C LYS A 102 3.81 17.39 5.69
N ALA A 103 3.15 16.26 5.42
CA ALA A 103 2.45 15.47 6.43
C ALA A 103 3.39 14.55 7.22
N SER A 104 4.64 14.38 6.75
CA SER A 104 5.66 13.61 7.47
C SER A 104 6.20 14.40 8.65
N VAL A 105 6.48 13.72 9.76
CA VAL A 105 7.09 14.32 10.95
C VAL A 105 8.52 14.76 10.59
N GLN A 106 8.75 16.07 10.58
CA GLN A 106 10.03 16.67 10.16
C GLN A 106 11.09 16.73 11.30
N GLY A 107 10.80 16.19 12.49
CA GLY A 107 11.69 16.26 13.67
C GLY A 107 11.79 14.93 14.43
N GLY A 108 13.02 14.56 14.80
CA GLY A 108 13.39 13.28 15.44
C GLY A 108 14.72 12.76 14.90
N GLU A 109 15.15 11.54 15.27
CA GLU A 109 16.40 10.89 14.78
C GLU A 109 16.38 10.54 13.27
N LEU A 110 15.33 10.91 12.53
CA LEU A 110 15.28 10.83 11.07
C LEU A 110 16.07 12.00 10.45
N LYS A 111 17.40 11.98 10.58
CA LYS A 111 18.27 12.89 9.84
C LYS A 111 18.55 12.29 8.46
N PHE A 112 17.97 12.87 7.41
CA PHE A 112 18.37 12.54 6.04
C PHE A 112 19.78 13.07 5.76
N MET A 113 20.70 12.19 5.38
CA MET A 113 21.90 12.60 4.67
C MET A 113 21.53 12.94 3.22
N THR A 114 21.32 14.23 2.94
CA THR A 114 21.51 14.78 1.60
C THR A 114 23.01 14.83 1.32
N THR A 115 23.54 13.84 0.61
CA THR A 115 24.87 13.97 0.01
C THR A 115 24.76 14.86 -1.23
N PHE A 116 25.62 15.89 -1.28
CA PHE A 116 25.82 16.79 -2.42
C PHE A 116 26.70 16.14 -3.49
#